data_AF-A0A9W4I089-F1
#
_entry.id   AF-A0A9W4I089-F1
#
_cell.length_a   1.000
_cell.length_b   1.000
_cell.length_c   1.000
_cell.angle_alpha   90.00
_cell.angle_beta   90.00
_cell.angle_gamma   90.00
#
_symmetry.space_group_name_H-M   'P 1'
#
loop_
_entity.id
_entity.type
_entity.pdbx_description
1 polymer ?
#
loop_
_entity_poly.entity_id
_entity_poly.type
_entity_poly.pdbx_seq_one_letter_code
_entity_poly.pdbx_strand_id
1 'polypeptide(L)'
;MAAWLDLVKENEAWNLIDTNRLEQLVQELPNPKCQYPSLLYFSGNSNRKKALRVLFPYNNITRKCPAGLIRLHLSTKTANTQNPILFAESSLCLEQSLGDSRWLKHSTTKHQTFSVAGAEGTLPPARLQQEAKKQLVLPWTQILCLFLDSVPDIQAATN
;
A
#
# COMPACT_ATOMS: atom_id res chain seq x y z
N MET A 1 -5.75 -5.08 -9.93
CA MET A 1 -5.47 -4.18 -8.80
C MET A 1 -4.98 -5.08 -7.70
N ALA A 2 -3.86 -4.77 -7.05
CA ALA A 2 -3.24 -5.70 -6.12
C ALA A 2 -2.71 -4.93 -4.92
N ALA A 3 -2.88 -5.51 -3.73
CA ALA A 3 -2.09 -5.11 -2.58
C ALA A 3 -0.60 -5.23 -2.94
N TRP A 4 0.23 -4.40 -2.33
CA TRP A 4 1.67 -4.58 -2.29
C TRP A 4 2.06 -5.13 -0.93
N LEU A 5 1.65 -4.44 0.12
CA LEU A 5 1.82 -4.89 1.49
C LEU A 5 0.44 -5.14 2.10
N ASP A 6 0.36 -6.17 2.93
CA ASP A 6 -0.83 -6.46 3.73
C ASP A 6 -0.45 -6.91 5.15
N LEU A 7 -1.39 -6.77 6.08
CA LEU A 7 -1.25 -7.28 7.45
C LEU A 7 -2.36 -8.28 7.71
N VAL A 8 -1.97 -9.51 8.02
CA VAL A 8 -2.89 -10.63 8.23
C VAL A 8 -2.70 -11.22 9.60
N LYS A 9 -3.80 -11.40 10.32
CA LYS A 9 -3.79 -12.09 11.61
C LYS A 9 -4.04 -13.57 11.38
N GLU A 10 -3.08 -14.41 11.78
CA GLU A 10 -3.15 -15.87 11.69
C GLU A 10 -2.72 -16.48 13.03
N ASN A 11 -3.55 -17.37 13.59
CA ASN A 11 -3.28 -18.03 14.87
C ASN A 11 -2.85 -17.07 16.00
N GLU A 12 -3.57 -15.96 16.14
CA GLU A 12 -3.29 -14.87 17.10
C GLU A 12 -1.98 -14.08 16.87
N ALA A 13 -1.18 -14.42 15.86
CA ALA A 13 -0.01 -13.67 15.45
C ALA A 13 -0.32 -12.76 14.25
N TRP A 14 0.35 -11.60 14.20
CA TRP A 14 0.31 -10.73 13.03
C TRP A 14 1.44 -11.08 12.07
N ASN A 15 1.10 -11.21 10.81
CA ASN A 15 2.02 -11.44 9.70
C ASN A 15 1.96 -10.27 8.74
N LEU A 16 3.13 -9.74 8.38
CA LEU A 16 3.29 -8.83 7.26
C LEU A 16 3.45 -9.66 5.99
N ILE A 17 2.67 -9.33 4.97
CA ILE A 17 2.69 -9.99 3.68
C ILE A 17 3.23 -9.02 2.64
N ASP A 18 4.29 -9.40 1.94
CA ASP A 18 4.69 -8.77 0.67
C ASP A 18 4.20 -9.64 -0.48
N THR A 19 3.34 -9.09 -1.32
CA THR A 19 2.78 -9.81 -2.48
C THR A 19 3.72 -9.80 -3.70
N ASN A 20 4.95 -9.28 -3.56
CA ASN A 20 5.92 -9.01 -4.63
C ASN A 20 5.39 -8.04 -5.70
N ARG A 21 4.38 -7.22 -5.37
CA ARG A 21 3.72 -6.35 -6.37
C ARG A 21 4.66 -5.29 -6.94
N LEU A 22 5.55 -4.76 -6.10
CA LEU A 22 6.54 -3.78 -6.53
C LEU A 22 7.47 -4.38 -7.58
N GLU A 23 8.04 -5.56 -7.28
CA GLU A 23 8.92 -6.27 -8.21
C GLU A 23 8.19 -6.59 -9.52
N GLN A 24 6.97 -7.12 -9.45
CA GLN A 24 6.15 -7.38 -10.65
C GLN A 24 5.98 -6.12 -11.51
N LEU A 25 5.61 -4.99 -10.91
CA LEU A 25 5.43 -3.75 -11.65
C LEU A 25 6.72 -3.26 -12.31
N VAL A 26 7.86 -3.41 -11.64
CA VAL A 26 9.17 -3.04 -12.20
C VAL A 26 9.53 -3.97 -13.37
N GLN A 27 9.30 -5.26 -13.27
CA GLN A 27 9.58 -6.21 -14.35
C GLN A 27 8.63 -6.06 -15.56
N GLU A 28 7.40 -5.60 -15.32
CA GLU A 28 6.42 -5.31 -16.37
C GLU A 28 6.67 -3.97 -17.09
N LEU A 29 7.64 -3.16 -16.65
CA LEU A 29 7.99 -1.92 -17.33
C LEU A 29 8.52 -2.19 -18.76
N PRO A 30 8.31 -1.29 -19.73
CA PRO A 30 8.79 -1.45 -21.10
C PRO A 30 10.31 -1.64 -21.23
N ASN A 31 11.07 -0.97 -20.36
CA ASN A 31 12.53 -1.08 -20.30
C ASN A 31 13.01 -0.98 -18.84
N PRO A 32 12.88 -2.08 -18.05
CA PRO A 32 13.15 -2.06 -16.62
C PRO A 32 14.58 -1.66 -16.25
N LYS A 33 15.55 -1.86 -17.16
CA LYS A 33 16.97 -1.54 -16.94
C LYS A 33 17.32 -0.08 -17.20
N CYS A 34 16.50 0.64 -17.95
CA CYS A 34 16.75 2.05 -18.30
C CYS A 34 15.65 3.00 -17.82
N GLN A 35 14.72 2.50 -17.00
CA GLN A 35 13.67 3.29 -16.37
C GLN A 35 13.93 3.38 -14.87
N TYR A 36 13.68 4.56 -14.32
CA TYR A 36 13.95 4.91 -12.92
C TYR A 36 12.62 5.27 -12.24
N PRO A 37 11.87 4.27 -11.76
CA PRO A 37 10.56 4.53 -11.19
C PRO A 37 10.65 5.34 -9.89
N SER A 38 9.68 6.24 -9.70
CA SER A 38 9.49 7.00 -8.46
C SER A 38 8.16 6.61 -7.80
N LEU A 39 8.11 6.68 -6.48
CA LEU A 39 6.95 6.38 -5.65
C LEU A 39 6.27 7.67 -5.14
N LEU A 40 5.05 7.89 -5.61
CA LEU A 40 4.10 8.85 -5.04
C LEU A 40 3.18 8.11 -4.07
N TYR A 41 3.12 8.56 -2.83
CA TYR A 41 2.31 7.92 -1.81
C TYR A 41 1.14 8.80 -1.39
N PHE A 42 -0.07 8.28 -1.54
CA PHE A 42 -1.31 8.92 -1.11
C PHE A 42 -1.85 8.23 0.15
N SER A 43 -1.79 8.93 1.29
CA SER A 43 -2.36 8.48 2.55
C SER A 43 -3.54 9.35 2.93
N GLY A 44 -4.65 8.76 3.36
CA GLY A 44 -5.85 9.56 3.57
C GLY A 44 -7.11 8.82 4.01
N ASN A 45 -8.17 9.58 4.24
CA ASN A 45 -9.50 9.04 4.43
C ASN A 45 -10.16 8.62 3.10
N SER A 46 -11.48 8.35 3.11
CA SER A 46 -12.22 7.91 1.93
C SER A 46 -12.31 8.94 0.80
N ASN A 47 -12.21 10.24 1.09
CA ASN A 47 -12.22 11.32 0.10
C ASN A 47 -10.97 11.28 -0.80
N ARG A 48 -9.85 10.70 -0.33
CA ARG A 48 -8.70 10.36 -1.19
C ARG A 48 -9.15 9.61 -2.43
N LYS A 49 -9.98 8.57 -2.28
CA LYS A 49 -10.42 7.73 -3.41
C LYS A 49 -11.19 8.57 -4.45
N LYS A 50 -11.99 9.54 -4.00
CA LYS A 50 -12.71 10.46 -4.91
C LYS A 50 -11.71 11.39 -5.63
N ALA A 51 -10.78 12.00 -4.91
CA ALA A 51 -9.78 12.89 -5.47
C ALA A 51 -8.88 12.17 -6.49
N LEU A 52 -8.38 10.98 -6.17
CA LEU A 52 -7.53 10.20 -7.08
C LEU A 52 -8.25 9.77 -8.35
N ARG A 53 -9.56 9.50 -8.30
CA ARG A 53 -10.36 9.25 -9.52
C ARG A 53 -10.40 10.46 -10.45
N VAL A 54 -10.51 11.66 -9.88
CA VAL A 54 -10.57 12.90 -10.67
C VAL A 54 -9.20 13.27 -11.22
N LEU A 55 -8.14 13.15 -10.40
CA LEU A 55 -6.77 13.49 -10.80
C LEU A 55 -6.18 12.49 -11.79
N PHE A 56 -6.53 11.20 -11.66
CA PHE A 56 -5.94 10.11 -12.45
C PHE A 56 -7.02 9.19 -13.05
N PRO A 57 -7.92 9.71 -13.90
CA PRO A 57 -9.12 8.99 -14.36
C PRO A 57 -8.81 7.71 -15.15
N TYR A 58 -7.65 7.63 -15.81
CA TYR A 58 -7.24 6.46 -16.60
C TYR A 58 -6.43 5.44 -15.82
N ASN A 59 -6.01 5.80 -14.60
CA ASN A 59 -5.33 4.87 -13.73
C ASN A 59 -6.41 4.27 -12.85
N ASN A 60 -6.61 2.95 -12.94
CA ASN A 60 -7.63 2.21 -12.18
C ASN A 60 -7.33 2.15 -10.66
N ILE A 61 -6.88 3.27 -10.05
CA ILE A 61 -6.39 3.47 -8.67
C ILE A 61 -7.47 3.22 -7.62
N THR A 62 -8.72 2.94 -8.00
CA THR A 62 -9.83 2.80 -7.04
C THR A 62 -10.81 1.66 -7.33
N ARG A 63 -10.42 0.69 -8.16
CA ARG A 63 -11.24 -0.52 -8.38
C ARG A 63 -11.39 -1.29 -7.06
N LYS A 64 -12.58 -1.84 -6.77
CA LYS A 64 -12.77 -2.72 -5.60
C LYS A 64 -11.92 -3.98 -5.80
N CYS A 65 -11.05 -4.26 -4.85
CA CYS A 65 -10.14 -5.40 -4.81
C CYS A 65 -9.94 -5.74 -3.33
N PRO A 66 -9.65 -7.01 -2.95
CA PRO A 66 -9.32 -7.36 -1.58
C PRO A 66 -8.41 -6.31 -0.95
N ALA A 67 -8.82 -5.88 0.25
CA ALA A 67 -8.14 -4.84 1.00
C ALA A 67 -6.69 -5.27 1.26
N GLY A 68 -5.78 -4.31 1.25
CA GLY A 68 -4.39 -4.50 1.63
C GLY A 68 -3.91 -3.23 2.29
N LEU A 69 -2.98 -3.37 3.24
CA LEU A 69 -2.38 -2.25 3.95
C LEU A 69 -1.90 -1.14 3.00
N ILE A 70 -1.14 -1.51 1.97
CA ILE A 70 -0.65 -0.60 0.93
C ILE A 70 -1.01 -1.17 -0.43
N ARG A 71 -1.58 -0.35 -1.29
CA ARG A 71 -1.92 -0.69 -2.67
C ARG A 71 -0.94 0.00 -3.59
N LEU A 72 -0.56 -0.65 -4.68
CA LEU A 72 0.47 -0.13 -5.59
C LEU A 72 0.02 -0.20 -7.06
N HIS A 73 0.22 0.89 -7.79
CA HIS A 73 -0.17 1.06 -9.19
C HIS A 73 0.92 1.73 -10.01
N LEU A 74 1.05 1.33 -11.26
CA LEU A 74 1.82 2.10 -12.24
C LEU A 74 0.91 3.15 -12.89
N SER A 75 1.40 4.38 -13.02
CA SER A 75 0.76 5.42 -13.81
C SER A 75 0.83 5.08 -15.30
N THR A 76 -0.32 4.88 -15.94
CA THR A 76 -0.41 4.56 -17.37
C THR A 76 0.21 5.65 -18.25
N LYS A 77 0.09 6.92 -17.83
CA LYS A 77 0.65 8.07 -18.56
C LYS A 77 2.17 8.10 -18.57
N THR A 78 2.82 7.64 -17.50
CA THR A 78 4.29 7.72 -17.37
C THR A 78 4.98 6.38 -17.57
N ALA A 79 4.22 5.29 -17.78
CA ALA A 79 4.74 3.92 -17.91
C ALA A 79 5.84 3.78 -18.97
N ASN A 80 5.76 4.54 -20.06
CA ASN A 80 6.72 4.51 -21.18
C ASN A 80 7.81 5.59 -21.10
N THR A 81 7.84 6.36 -20.01
CA THR A 81 8.84 7.44 -19.84
C THR A 81 10.08 6.90 -19.12
N GLN A 82 11.19 7.63 -19.18
CA GLN A 82 12.40 7.27 -18.42
C GLN A 82 12.17 7.26 -16.90
N ASN A 83 11.19 8.00 -16.39
CA ASN A 83 10.88 8.09 -14.96
C ASN A 83 9.41 7.73 -14.69
N PRO A 84 9.03 6.44 -14.73
CA PRO A 84 7.67 6.03 -14.44
C PRO A 84 7.26 6.37 -13.01
N ILE A 85 6.01 6.78 -12.81
CA ILE A 85 5.47 7.05 -11.47
C ILE A 85 4.66 5.84 -11.01
N LEU A 86 5.03 5.32 -9.85
CA LEU A 86 4.29 4.34 -9.06
C LEU A 86 3.45 5.09 -8.03
N PHE A 87 2.17 4.76 -7.93
CA PHE A 87 1.26 5.27 -6.93
C PHE A 87 1.05 4.24 -5.83
N ALA A 88 1.52 4.57 -4.63
CA ALA A 88 1.14 3.89 -3.40
C ALA A 88 -0.11 4.54 -2.80
N GLU A 89 -1.01 3.73 -2.25
CA GLU A 89 -2.24 4.17 -1.59
C GLU A 89 -2.44 3.43 -0.27
N SER A 90 -2.81 4.13 0.80
CA SER A 90 -3.23 3.51 2.07
C SER A 90 -4.22 4.37 2.86
N SER A 91 -5.16 3.78 3.61
CA SER A 91 -6.03 4.52 4.53
C SER A 91 -5.27 5.11 5.73
N LEU A 92 -5.80 6.15 6.36
CA LEU A 92 -5.33 6.61 7.68
C LEU A 92 -5.80 5.70 8.81
N CYS A 93 -7.09 5.34 8.79
CA CYS A 93 -7.69 4.51 9.82
C CYS A 93 -7.42 3.03 9.60
N LEU A 94 -7.52 2.26 10.69
CA LEU A 94 -7.56 0.81 10.69
C LEU A 94 -8.64 0.35 9.69
N GLU A 95 -8.25 -0.20 8.54
CA GLU A 95 -9.28 -0.85 7.70
C GLU A 95 -9.69 -2.13 8.43
N GLN A 96 -10.99 -2.24 8.77
CA GLN A 96 -11.57 -3.45 9.36
C GLN A 96 -11.42 -4.68 8.44
N SER A 97 -11.09 -4.45 7.16
CA SER A 97 -10.83 -5.46 6.14
C SER A 97 -9.38 -5.97 6.10
N LEU A 98 -8.51 -5.53 7.01
CA LEU A 98 -7.18 -6.11 7.15
C LEU A 98 -7.27 -7.55 7.64
N GLY A 99 -6.56 -8.46 6.96
CA GLY A 99 -6.47 -9.85 7.38
C GLY A 99 -7.50 -10.80 6.80
N ASP A 100 -8.14 -10.48 5.66
CA ASP A 100 -8.93 -11.48 4.95
C ASP A 100 -8.00 -12.49 4.24
N SER A 101 -7.48 -13.44 5.04
CA SER A 101 -6.58 -14.53 4.61
C SER A 101 -7.16 -15.39 3.49
N ARG A 102 -8.46 -15.22 3.17
CA ARG A 102 -9.14 -15.87 2.05
C ARG A 102 -8.44 -15.59 0.73
N TRP A 103 -7.95 -14.37 0.50
CA TRP A 103 -7.22 -14.10 -0.75
C TRP A 103 -5.86 -14.83 -0.80
N LEU A 104 -5.14 -14.92 0.32
CA LEU A 104 -3.89 -15.68 0.42
C LEU A 104 -4.08 -17.16 0.13
N LYS A 105 -5.17 -17.77 0.62
CA LYS A 105 -5.50 -19.19 0.39
C LYS A 105 -5.78 -19.53 -1.08
N HIS A 106 -6.17 -18.55 -1.89
CA HIS A 106 -6.49 -18.72 -3.31
C HIS A 106 -5.47 -18.05 -4.24
N SER A 107 -4.43 -17.43 -3.68
CA SER A 107 -3.40 -16.74 -4.44
C SER A 107 -2.39 -17.77 -4.97
N THR A 108 -2.31 -17.91 -6.29
CA THR A 108 -1.24 -18.68 -6.96
C THR A 108 0.06 -17.88 -7.07
N THR A 109 0.03 -16.61 -6.67
CA THR A 109 1.17 -15.70 -6.70
C THR A 109 2.11 -15.91 -5.51
N LYS A 110 3.41 -16.02 -5.80
CA LYS A 110 4.46 -16.03 -4.78
C LYS A 110 4.33 -14.76 -3.92
N HIS A 111 4.19 -14.93 -2.62
CA HIS A 111 4.20 -13.87 -1.62
C HIS A 111 5.22 -14.25 -0.53
N GLN A 112 5.76 -13.24 0.13
CA GLN A 112 6.64 -13.41 1.28
C GLN A 112 5.88 -13.07 2.55
N THR A 113 6.05 -13.89 3.57
CA THR A 113 5.39 -13.75 4.86
C THR A 113 6.43 -13.51 5.93
N PHE A 114 6.26 -12.43 6.69
CA PHE A 114 7.14 -12.05 7.78
C PHE A 114 6.33 -12.05 9.07
N SER A 115 6.70 -12.92 10.01
CA SER A 115 6.09 -12.94 11.33
C SER A 115 6.47 -11.70 12.10
N VAL A 116 5.47 -10.96 12.57
CA VAL A 116 5.66 -9.77 13.40
C VAL A 116 5.47 -10.19 14.86
N ALA A 117 6.48 -10.87 15.40
CA ALA A 117 6.55 -11.20 16.81
C ALA A 117 6.90 -9.93 17.60
N GLY A 118 5.97 -9.45 18.42
CA GLY A 118 6.26 -8.38 19.38
C GLY A 118 7.24 -8.90 20.44
N ALA A 119 8.45 -8.35 20.48
CA ALA A 119 9.27 -8.43 21.68
C ALA A 119 8.52 -7.65 22.78
N GLU A 120 7.94 -8.39 23.72
CA GLU A 120 7.11 -7.88 24.82
C GLU A 120 5.74 -7.28 24.41
N GLY A 121 4.72 -8.15 24.42
CA GLY A 121 3.32 -7.75 24.25
C GLY A 121 2.87 -7.62 22.80
N THR A 122 1.60 -7.96 22.54
CA THR A 122 0.99 -7.80 21.22
C THR A 122 0.82 -6.32 20.92
N LEU A 123 1.62 -5.77 20.00
CA LEU A 123 1.46 -4.39 19.53
C LEU A 123 0.03 -4.19 18.98
N PRO A 124 -0.62 -3.04 19.28
CA PRO A 124 -1.91 -2.73 18.71
C PRO A 124 -1.85 -2.75 17.17
N PRO A 125 -2.88 -3.27 16.47
CA PRO A 125 -2.89 -3.35 15.01
C PRO A 125 -2.66 -2.01 14.31
N ALA A 126 -3.13 -0.91 14.89
CA ALA A 126 -2.89 0.44 14.38
C ALA A 126 -1.40 0.81 14.38
N ARG A 127 -0.66 0.43 15.43
CA ARG A 127 0.76 0.72 15.55
C ARG A 127 1.57 -0.11 14.55
N LEU A 128 1.19 -1.37 14.35
CA LEU A 128 1.81 -2.25 13.35
C LEU A 128 1.67 -1.68 11.93
N GLN A 129 0.47 -1.20 11.57
CA GLN A 129 0.23 -0.55 10.28
C GLN A 129 1.08 0.70 10.09
N GLN A 130 1.16 1.52 11.14
CA GLN A 130 1.95 2.73 11.11
C GLN A 130 3.44 2.42 10.95
N GLU A 131 3.96 1.45 11.70
CA GLU A 131 5.37 1.07 11.62
C GLU A 131 5.70 0.48 10.25
N ALA A 132 4.82 -0.36 9.70
CA ALA A 132 4.97 -0.87 8.33
C ALA A 132 5.00 0.28 7.30
N LYS A 133 4.09 1.26 7.40
CA LYS A 133 4.11 2.46 6.53
C LYS A 133 5.42 3.24 6.69
N LYS A 134 5.83 3.47 7.94
CA LYS A 134 6.99 4.28 8.30
C LYS A 134 8.31 3.64 7.89
N GLN A 135 8.47 2.34 8.08
CA GLN A 135 9.72 1.64 7.81
C GLN A 135 9.82 1.11 6.39
N LEU A 136 8.69 0.75 5.75
CA LEU A 136 8.71 0.04 4.47
C LEU A 136 8.28 0.89 3.27
N VAL A 137 7.51 1.96 3.49
CA VAL A 137 6.96 2.77 2.39
C VAL A 137 7.59 4.17 2.36
N LEU A 138 7.61 4.86 3.49
CA LEU A 138 8.11 6.24 3.56
C LEU A 138 9.56 6.41 3.10
N PRO A 139 10.53 5.52 3.42
CA PRO A 139 11.92 5.71 3.00
C PRO A 139 12.10 5.73 1.48
N TRP A 140 11.16 5.12 0.75
CA TRP A 140 11.19 5.01 -0.71
C TRP A 140 10.26 6.02 -1.40
N THR A 141 9.51 6.80 -0.63
CA THR A 141 8.52 7.76 -1.13
C THR A 141 9.18 9.08 -1.50
N GLN A 142 9.06 9.53 -2.75
CA GLN A 142 9.56 10.84 -3.17
C GLN A 142 8.56 11.96 -2.86
N ILE A 143 7.26 11.69 -2.97
CA ILE A 143 6.21 12.66 -2.65
C ILE A 143 5.13 11.95 -1.82
N LEU A 144 4.84 12.51 -0.64
CA LEU A 144 3.74 12.11 0.23
C LEU A 144 2.60 13.12 0.11
N CYS A 145 1.41 12.64 -0.24
CA CYS A 145 0.19 13.41 -0.28
C CYS A 145 -0.77 12.94 0.82
N LEU A 146 -1.09 13.84 1.74
CA LEU A 146 -2.00 13.59 2.85
C LEU A 146 -3.40 14.14 2.52
N PHE A 147 -4.43 13.30 2.68
CA PHE A 147 -5.83 13.71 2.58
C PHE A 147 -6.47 13.64 3.95
N LEU A 148 -6.53 14.79 4.60
CA LEU A 148 -7.06 15.01 5.95
C LEU A 148 -8.25 15.97 5.81
N ASP A 149 -9.44 15.58 6.26
CA ASP A 149 -10.61 16.48 6.24
C ASP A 149 -11.14 16.83 7.63
N SER A 150 -10.57 16.22 8.68
CA SER A 150 -11.05 16.36 10.04
C SER A 150 -9.91 16.33 11.06
N VAL A 151 -10.15 16.88 12.25
CA VAL A 151 -9.18 16.84 13.37
C VAL A 151 -8.76 15.41 13.74
N PRO A 152 -9.68 14.41 13.78
CA PRO A 152 -9.30 13.01 13.97
C PRO A 152 -8.34 12.48 12.90
N ASP A 153 -8.48 12.88 11.63
CA ASP A 153 -7.54 12.47 10.58
C ASP A 153 -6.14 13.04 10.81
N ILE A 154 -6.06 14.30 11.25
CA ILE A 154 -4.79 14.94 11.59
C ILE A 154 -4.11 14.18 12.72
N GLN A 155 -4.85 13.84 13.79
CA GLN A 155 -4.33 13.04 14.91
C GLN A 155 -3.89 11.64 14.47
N ALA A 156 -4.63 11.00 13.56
CA ALA A 156 -4.30 9.68 13.01
C ALA A 156 -3.05 9.71 12.10
N ALA A 157 -2.73 10.85 11.49
CA ALA A 157 -1.54 11.02 10.66
C ALA A 157 -0.26 11.30 11.49
N THR A 158 -0.40 11.84 12.70
CA THR A 158 0.73 12.27 13.55
C THR A 158 1.15 11.24 14.60
N ASN A 159 0.21 10.40 15.06
CA ASN A 159 0.47 9.38 16.07
C ASN A 159 1.12 8.14 15.47
#